data_AF-X1P148-F1
#
_entry.id   AF-X1P148-F1
#
_cell.length_a   1.000
_cell.length_b   1.000
_cell.length_c   1.000
_cell.angle_alpha   90.00
_cell.angle_beta   90.00
_cell.angle_gamma   90.00
#
_symmetry.space_group_name_H-M   'P 1'
#
loop_
_entity.id
_entity.type
_entity.pdbx_description
1 polymer ?
#
loop_
_entity_poly.entity_id
_entity_poly.type
_entity_poly.pdbx_seq_one_letter_code
_entity_poly.pdbx_strand_id
1 'polypeptide(L)' 'MVEKDTSERVVITGMGIVCPLGDDIESVWQEMLMGKSGMARTTIFDASTFPSVFSA' A
#
# COMPACT_ATOMS: atom_id res chain seq x y z
N MET A 1 5.59 31.75 -21.29
CA MET A 1 6.24 31.01 -20.18
C MET A 1 5.48 31.43 -18.94
N VAL A 2 4.57 30.58 -18.43
CA VAL A 2 3.73 30.93 -17.27
C VAL A 2 4.53 30.61 -16.02
N GLU A 3 4.77 31.63 -15.20
CA GLU A 3 5.44 31.53 -13.90
C GLU A 3 4.50 30.80 -12.93
N LYS A 4 4.95 29.67 -12.36
CA LYS A 4 4.13 28.83 -11.48
C LYS A 4 4.16 29.44 -10.08
N ASP A 5 3.06 30.04 -9.66
CA ASP A 5 2.88 30.57 -8.29
C ASP A 5 3.00 29.42 -7.28
N THR A 6 3.93 29.53 -6.34
CA THR A 6 4.18 28.54 -5.29
C THR A 6 3.12 28.57 -4.18
N SER A 7 2.12 29.46 -4.29
CA SER A 7 1.02 29.68 -3.35
C SER A 7 -0.21 28.79 -3.58
N GLU A 8 -0.32 28.09 -4.71
CA GLU A 8 -1.48 27.23 -4.96
C GLU A 8 -1.49 26.03 -4.01
N ARG A 9 -2.42 26.04 -3.05
CA ARG A 9 -2.62 24.95 -2.10
C ARG A 9 -3.39 23.81 -2.76
N VAL A 10 -2.66 22.79 -3.17
CA VAL A 10 -3.23 21.52 -3.63
C VAL A 10 -3.47 20.62 -2.42
N VAL A 11 -4.69 20.05 -2.33
CA VAL A 11 -5.08 19.14 -1.24
C VAL A 11 -5.60 17.82 -1.79
N ILE A 12 -5.51 16.77 -0.97
CA ILE A 12 -6.11 15.47 -1.25
C ILE A 12 -7.58 15.53 -0.79
N THR A 13 -8.52 15.38 -1.73
CA THR A 13 -9.97 15.42 -1.44
C THR A 13 -10.59 14.03 -1.28
N GLY A 14 -9.85 12.98 -1.60
CA GLY A 14 -10.27 11.60 -1.45
C GLY A 14 -9.11 10.64 -1.66
N MET A 15 -9.20 9.48 -1.02
CA MET A 15 -8.23 8.41 -1.12
C MET A 15 -8.95 7.06 -1.15
N GLY A 16 -8.35 6.07 -1.78
CA GLY A 16 -8.75 4.67 -1.72
C GLY A 16 -7.51 3.80 -1.68
N ILE A 17 -7.59 2.64 -1.04
CA ILE A 17 -6.45 1.76 -0.85
C ILE A 17 -6.89 0.31 -1.02
N VAL A 18 -6.10 -0.45 -1.78
CA VAL A 18 -6.17 -1.91 -1.83
C VAL A 18 -4.74 -2.40 -1.83
N CYS A 19 -4.33 -3.01 -0.73
CA CYS A 19 -2.97 -3.49 -0.53
C CYS A 19 -2.95 -4.70 0.41
N PRO A 20 -1.78 -5.32 0.63
CA PRO A 20 -1.65 -6.50 1.49
C PRO A 20 -2.06 -6.30 2.96
N LEU A 21 -2.20 -5.06 3.41
CA LEU A 21 -2.68 -4.72 4.76
C LEU A 21 -4.20 -4.54 4.84
N GLY A 22 -4.91 -4.47 3.71
CA GLY A 22 -6.36 -4.26 3.66
C GLY A 22 -6.85 -3.53 2.41
N ASP A 23 -8.17 -3.44 2.30
CA ASP A 23 -8.92 -2.83 1.19
C ASP A 23 -9.68 -1.57 1.58
N ASP A 24 -9.47 -1.06 2.80
CA ASP A 24 -10.01 0.21 3.27
C ASP A 24 -8.98 1.03 4.05
N ILE A 25 -9.23 2.34 4.13
CA ILE A 25 -8.28 3.30 4.67
C ILE A 25 -8.09 3.13 6.17
N GLU A 26 -9.16 2.89 6.92
CA GLU A 26 -9.11 2.84 8.37
C GLU A 26 -8.33 1.61 8.82
N SER A 27 -8.67 0.44 8.26
CA SER A 27 -7.97 -0.80 8.57
C SER A 27 -6.49 -0.70 8.23
N VAL A 28 -6.13 -0.26 7.01
CA VAL A 28 -4.71 -0.15 6.63
C VAL A 28 -3.95 0.85 7.51
N TRP A 29 -4.58 1.96 7.88
CA TRP A 29 -3.97 2.94 8.78
C TRP A 29 -3.66 2.35 10.16
N GLN A 30 -4.62 1.65 10.76
CA GLN A 30 -4.42 1.01 12.07
C GLN A 30 -3.35 -0.08 12.01
N GLU A 31 -3.39 -0.95 10.99
CA GLU A 31 -2.42 -2.03 10.80
C GLU A 31 -1.00 -1.50 10.62
N MET A 32 -0.85 -0.41 9.87
CA MET A 32 0.42 0.29 9.69
C MET A 32 0.92 0.92 10.99
N LEU A 33 0.07 1.57 11.78
CA LEU A 33 0.43 2.11 13.10
C LEU A 33 0.83 1.02 14.09
N MET A 34 0.21 -0.15 14.01
CA MET A 34 0.58 -1.34 14.79
C MET A 34 1.87 -2.01 14.29
N GLY A 35 2.44 -1.57 13.16
CA GLY A 35 3.64 -2.14 12.57
C GLY A 35 3.42 -3.55 12.01
N LYS A 36 2.19 -3.88 11.59
CA LYS A 36 1.89 -5.18 10.99
C LYS A 36 2.48 -5.27 9.59
N SER A 37 2.79 -6.50 9.16
CA SER A 37 3.31 -6.79 7.82
C SER A 37 2.29 -7.60 7.04
N GLY A 38 2.05 -7.24 5.78
CA GLY A 38 1.23 -8.02 4.86
C GLY A 38 1.98 -9.17 4.15
N MET A 39 3.28 -9.34 4.41
CA MET A 39 4.06 -10.41 3.79
C MET A 39 3.67 -11.78 4.35
N ALA A 40 3.36 -12.71 3.45
CA ALA A 40 3.02 -14.09 3.77
C ALA A 40 3.60 -15.05 2.72
N ARG A 41 3.39 -16.37 2.89
CA ARG A 41 3.71 -17.33 1.83
C ARG A 41 2.82 -17.08 0.61
N THR A 42 3.43 -17.17 -0.58
CA THR A 42 2.69 -17.04 -1.84
C THR A 42 1.65 -18.15 -1.96
N THR A 43 0.41 -17.76 -2.22
CA THR A 43 -0.73 -18.66 -2.51
C THR A 43 -1.17 -18.60 -3.98
N ILE A 44 -0.55 -17.73 -4.78
CA ILE A 44 -0.90 -17.48 -6.19
C ILE A 44 -0.42 -18.62 -7.09
N PHE A 45 0.70 -19.26 -6.76
CA PHE A 45 1.28 -20.39 -7.49
C PHE A 45 2.12 -21.27 -6.56
N ASP A 46 2.47 -22.48 -7.02
CA ASP A 46 3.40 -23.36 -6.29
C ASP A 46 4.83 -22.84 -6.41
N ALA A 47 5.30 -22.19 -5.34
CA ALA A 47 6.65 -21.63 -5.28
C ALA A 47 7.70 -22.62 -4.73
N SER A 48 7.36 -23.89 -4.48
CA SER A 48 8.22 -24.84 -3.73
C SER A 48 9.62 -25.05 -4.32
N THR A 49 9.79 -24.87 -5.64
CA THR A 49 11.08 -25.04 -6.33
C THR A 49 11.89 -23.74 -6.45
N PHE A 50 11.34 -22.60 -6.03
CA PHE A 50 11.98 -21.29 -6.18
C PHE A 50 12.74 -20.89 -4.91
N PRO A 51 13.80 -20.07 -5.04
CA PRO A 51 14.52 -19.53 -3.88
C PRO A 51 13.67 -18.61 -2.98
N SER A 52 12.61 -18.00 -3.52
CA SER A 52 11.68 -17.15 -2.78
C SER A 52 10.27 -17.71 -2.86
N VAL A 53 9.58 -17.74 -1.71
CA VAL A 53 8.28 -18.39 -1.53
C VAL A 53 7.25 -17.49 -0.83
N PHE A 54 7.54 -16.20 -0.72
CA PHE A 54 6.70 -15.23 -0.05
C PHE A 54 6.29 -14.11 -1.00
N SER A 55 5.11 -13.56 -0.76
CA SER A 55 4.53 -12.41 -1.44
C SER A 55 3.76 -11.57 -0.42
N ALA A 56 3.48 -10.32 -0.79
CA ALA A 56 2.51 -9.49 -0.09
C ALA A 56 1.24 -9.41 -0.95
#